data_AF-A0A0A9X3C2-F1
#
_entry.id   AF-A0A0A9X3C2-F1
#
_cell.length_a   1.000
_cell.length_b   1.000
_cell.length_c   1.000
_cell.angle_alpha   90.00
_cell.angle_beta   90.00
_cell.angle_gamma   90.00
#
_symmetry.space_group_name_H-M   'P 1'
#
loop_
_entity.id
_entity.type
_entity.pdbx_description
1 polymer ?
#
loop_
_entity_poly.entity_id
_entity_poly.type
_entity_poly.pdbx_seq_one_letter_code
_entity_poly.pdbx_strand_id
1 'polypeptide(L)'
;GHQTTKMMSLKVVHIALWATTLLVPTLGRIVDRCDLAHELLGLGSPRNELSTWVCIAFRESSYNTRAMGPINDYDNSTDHGLFQINNRYWCSPPGTGCGVTCESLRGDDITPQWRCAQIVFRETQVLKNNGFLAWTTYEKHCAGDTSSYIAGCGILTSDDNQRHNAGQFFGSCARTSW
;
A
#
# COMPACT_ATOMS: atom_id res chain seq x y z
N GLY A 1 -61.82 40.77 22.79
CA GLY A 1 -60.84 39.67 22.71
C GLY A 1 -59.63 40.19 21.98
N HIS A 2 -58.54 40.44 22.70
CA HIS A 2 -57.29 41.01 22.16
C HIS A 2 -56.34 39.84 21.89
N GLN A 3 -56.14 39.50 20.61
CA GLN A 3 -55.21 38.45 20.18
C GLN A 3 -53.78 39.01 20.27
N THR A 4 -53.00 38.49 21.22
CA THR A 4 -51.57 38.79 21.36
C THR A 4 -50.78 37.95 20.35
N THR A 5 -50.25 38.60 19.33
CA THR A 5 -49.22 38.02 18.43
C THR A 5 -47.98 37.67 19.24
N LYS A 6 -47.72 36.36 19.43
CA LYS A 6 -46.45 35.86 19.97
C LYS A 6 -45.33 36.17 18.98
N MET A 7 -44.46 37.09 19.35
CA MET A 7 -43.18 37.36 18.70
C MET A 7 -42.29 36.11 18.86
N MET A 8 -42.12 35.32 17.81
CA MET A 8 -41.16 34.20 17.81
C MET A 8 -39.74 34.79 17.87
N SER A 9 -39.04 34.56 18.98
CA SER A 9 -37.65 34.97 19.18
C SER A 9 -36.75 34.41 18.08
N LEU A 10 -36.10 35.34 17.37
CA LEU A 10 -35.04 35.13 16.38
C LEU A 10 -33.76 34.61 17.05
N LYS A 11 -33.79 33.39 17.60
CA LYS A 11 -32.62 32.72 18.20
C LYS A 11 -32.44 31.26 17.77
N VAL A 12 -33.32 30.72 16.93
CA VAL A 12 -33.30 29.29 16.53
C VAL A 12 -33.02 29.09 15.03
N VAL A 13 -32.49 30.10 14.33
CA VAL A 13 -32.12 30.00 12.91
C VAL A 13 -30.60 29.80 12.71
N HIS A 14 -29.83 29.58 13.78
CA HIS A 14 -28.36 29.45 13.73
C HIS A 14 -27.82 28.06 14.10
N ILE A 15 -28.64 27.01 14.13
CA ILE A 15 -28.16 25.63 14.29
C ILE A 15 -28.69 24.77 13.13
N ALA A 16 -28.53 25.29 11.92
CA ALA A 16 -28.66 24.53 10.69
C ALA A 16 -27.26 24.35 10.09
N LEU A 17 -26.43 23.55 10.75
CA LEU A 17 -25.25 22.94 10.12
C LEU A 17 -24.97 21.62 10.83
N TRP A 18 -25.92 20.69 10.73
CA TRP A 18 -25.60 19.29 10.96
C TRP A 18 -24.59 18.91 9.89
N ALA A 19 -23.33 18.77 10.28
CA ALA A 19 -22.27 18.29 9.41
C ALA A 19 -22.64 16.87 8.97
N THR A 20 -23.28 16.76 7.81
CA THR A 20 -23.41 15.51 7.09
C THR A 20 -22.02 15.13 6.61
N THR A 21 -21.28 14.41 7.44
CA THR A 21 -20.13 13.63 6.98
C THR A 21 -20.68 12.62 5.97
N LEU A 22 -20.42 12.88 4.69
CA LEU A 22 -20.53 11.86 3.66
C LEU A 22 -19.58 10.73 4.07
N LEU A 23 -20.10 9.68 4.70
CA LEU A 23 -19.47 8.37 4.62
C LEU A 23 -19.58 7.95 3.17
N VAL A 24 -18.62 8.38 2.35
CA VAL A 24 -18.40 7.77 1.06
C VAL A 24 -18.00 6.33 1.38
N PRO A 25 -18.80 5.32 1.03
CA PRO A 25 -18.33 3.94 1.13
C PRO A 25 -17.13 3.86 0.21
N THR A 26 -15.95 3.79 0.81
CA THR A 26 -14.69 3.74 0.08
C THR A 26 -14.59 2.34 -0.51
N LEU A 27 -14.98 2.21 -1.78
CA LEU A 27 -14.69 0.99 -2.52
C LEU A 27 -13.18 0.73 -2.45
N GLY A 28 -12.80 -0.53 -2.27
CA GLY A 28 -11.40 -0.95 -2.24
C GLY A 28 -10.59 -0.37 -3.39
N ARG A 29 -9.52 0.39 -3.11
CA ARG A 29 -8.57 0.78 -4.15
C ARG A 29 -7.78 -0.45 -4.58
N ILE A 30 -7.91 -0.81 -5.85
CA ILE A 30 -6.95 -1.67 -6.53
C ILE A 30 -5.88 -0.75 -7.11
N VAL A 31 -4.67 -0.79 -6.56
CA VAL A 31 -3.57 0.05 -7.07
C VAL A 31 -2.98 -0.57 -8.34
N ASP A 32 -2.65 0.25 -9.33
CA ASP A 32 -1.93 -0.22 -10.51
C ASP A 32 -0.52 -0.70 -10.12
N ARG A 33 0.00 -1.69 -10.85
CA ARG A 33 1.31 -2.28 -10.59
C ARG A 33 2.45 -1.25 -10.59
N CYS A 34 2.46 -0.34 -11.57
CA CYS A 34 3.51 0.66 -11.69
C CYS A 34 3.30 1.81 -10.70
N ASP A 35 2.05 2.21 -10.47
CA ASP A 35 1.73 3.20 -9.41
C ASP A 35 2.20 2.70 -8.05
N LEU A 36 1.95 1.43 -7.72
CA LEU A 36 2.44 0.83 -6.48
C LEU A 36 3.98 0.88 -6.41
N ALA A 37 4.68 0.54 -7.49
CA ALA A 37 6.13 0.56 -7.50
C ALA A 37 6.68 1.99 -7.26
N HIS A 38 6.05 3.02 -7.84
CA HIS A 38 6.42 4.41 -7.60
C HIS A 38 6.07 4.89 -6.19
N GLU A 39 4.89 4.53 -5.67
CA GLU A 39 4.50 4.84 -4.29
C GLU A 39 5.49 4.23 -3.29
N LEU A 40 5.87 2.96 -3.46
CA LEU A 40 6.84 2.29 -2.59
C LEU A 40 8.23 2.93 -2.65
N LEU A 41 8.68 3.35 -3.83
CA LEU A 41 9.92 4.12 -3.96
C LEU A 41 9.83 5.46 -3.25
N GLY A 42 8.72 6.18 -3.42
CA GLY A 42 8.46 7.44 -2.73
C GLY A 42 8.43 7.30 -1.20
N LEU A 43 8.03 6.12 -0.72
CA LEU A 43 8.03 5.74 0.69
C LEU A 43 9.36 5.09 1.16
N GLY A 44 10.39 5.09 0.32
CA GLY A 44 11.75 4.68 0.70
C GLY A 44 12.06 3.19 0.57
N SER A 45 11.34 2.45 -0.28
CA SER A 45 11.69 1.08 -0.63
C SER A 45 13.06 1.01 -1.33
N PRO A 46 13.98 0.12 -0.91
CA PRO A 46 15.23 -0.11 -1.64
C PRO A 46 14.95 -0.59 -3.06
N ARG A 47 15.61 0.01 -4.06
CA ARG A 47 15.38 -0.31 -5.48
C ARG A 47 15.59 -1.80 -5.80
N ASN A 48 16.55 -2.44 -5.15
CA ASN A 48 16.87 -3.86 -5.31
C ASN A 48 15.84 -4.81 -4.66
N GLU A 49 14.97 -4.29 -3.79
CA GLU A 49 13.89 -5.06 -3.14
C GLU A 49 12.52 -4.78 -3.74
N LEU A 50 12.40 -3.68 -4.50
CA LEU A 50 11.14 -3.15 -4.98
C LEU A 50 10.30 -4.18 -5.76
N SER A 51 10.92 -4.89 -6.68
CA SER A 51 10.23 -5.89 -7.50
C SER A 51 9.67 -7.04 -6.66
N THR A 52 10.38 -7.43 -5.60
CA THR A 52 9.93 -8.43 -4.64
C THR A 52 8.75 -7.93 -3.81
N TRP A 53 8.79 -6.67 -3.36
CA TRP A 53 7.66 -6.05 -2.65
C TRP A 53 6.40 -5.97 -3.52
N VAL A 54 6.54 -5.58 -4.79
CA VAL A 54 5.42 -5.56 -5.75
C VAL A 54 4.90 -6.97 -6.04
N CYS A 55 5.78 -7.97 -6.10
CA CYS A 55 5.37 -9.38 -6.20
C CYS A 55 4.54 -9.84 -4.99
N ILE A 56 5.02 -9.55 -3.77
CA ILE A 56 4.32 -9.92 -2.52
C ILE A 56 2.95 -9.26 -2.50
N ALA A 57 2.85 -7.95 -2.74
CA ALA A 57 1.56 -7.25 -2.76
C ALA A 57 0.57 -7.87 -3.76
N PHE A 58 1.03 -8.28 -4.95
CA PHE A 58 0.18 -8.98 -5.92
C PHE A 58 -0.33 -10.31 -5.39
N ARG A 59 0.58 -11.13 -4.86
CA ARG A 59 0.26 -12.49 -4.44
C ARG A 59 -0.59 -12.55 -3.18
N GLU A 60 -0.40 -11.58 -2.29
CA GLU A 60 -1.15 -11.48 -1.04
C GLU A 60 -2.55 -10.89 -1.25
N SER A 61 -2.68 -9.83 -2.06
CA SER A 61 -3.94 -9.06 -2.12
C SER A 61 -4.45 -8.74 -3.53
N SER A 62 -3.76 -9.18 -4.59
CA SER A 62 -4.02 -8.73 -5.97
C SER A 62 -4.06 -7.19 -6.08
N TYR A 63 -3.16 -6.52 -5.35
CA TYR A 63 -3.06 -5.06 -5.26
C TYR A 63 -4.26 -4.36 -4.61
N ASN A 64 -5.15 -5.08 -3.95
CA ASN A 64 -6.26 -4.48 -3.22
C ASN A 64 -5.81 -3.93 -1.87
N THR A 65 -5.74 -2.60 -1.73
CA THR A 65 -5.28 -1.96 -0.48
C THR A 65 -6.24 -2.15 0.68
N ARG A 66 -7.48 -2.57 0.42
CA ARG A 66 -8.50 -2.84 1.44
C ARG A 66 -8.79 -4.34 1.59
N ALA A 67 -7.93 -5.20 1.05
CA ALA A 67 -8.07 -6.66 1.17
C ALA A 67 -8.19 -7.09 2.65
N MET A 68 -8.99 -8.13 2.87
CA MET A 68 -9.11 -8.80 4.14
C MET A 68 -9.01 -10.29 3.87
N GLY A 69 -8.07 -10.94 4.54
CA GLY A 69 -7.88 -12.38 4.44
C GLY A 69 -9.03 -13.16 5.07
N PRO A 70 -9.08 -14.48 4.86
CA PRO A 70 -9.99 -15.34 5.59
C PRO A 70 -9.68 -15.30 7.09
N ILE A 71 -10.72 -15.46 7.91
CA ILE A 71 -10.57 -15.59 9.37
C ILE A 71 -9.94 -16.96 9.66
N ASN A 72 -8.97 -16.97 10.55
CA ASN A 72 -8.36 -18.18 11.10
C ASN A 72 -9.27 -18.78 12.18
N ASP A 73 -9.76 -20.00 11.97
CA ASP A 73 -10.71 -20.65 12.90
C ASP A 73 -10.12 -20.98 14.28
N TYR A 74 -8.79 -21.02 14.42
CA TYR A 74 -8.12 -21.39 15.68
C TYR A 74 -8.04 -20.22 16.67
N ASP A 75 -7.77 -19.01 16.19
CA ASP A 75 -7.54 -17.83 17.04
C ASP A 75 -8.32 -16.58 16.61
N ASN A 76 -9.19 -16.71 15.60
CA ASN A 76 -10.01 -15.65 15.04
C ASN A 76 -9.20 -14.46 14.52
N SER A 77 -7.91 -14.68 14.20
CA SER A 77 -7.07 -13.70 13.51
C SER A 77 -7.38 -13.63 12.02
N THR A 78 -6.96 -12.55 11.38
CA THR A 78 -7.13 -12.32 9.94
C THR A 78 -6.04 -11.38 9.43
N ASP A 79 -5.81 -11.43 8.13
CA ASP A 79 -4.81 -10.62 7.44
C ASP A 79 -5.43 -9.35 6.84
N HIS A 80 -4.67 -8.26 6.85
CA HIS A 80 -5.16 -6.93 6.49
C HIS A 80 -4.32 -6.24 5.41
N GLY A 81 -5.02 -5.67 4.43
CA GLY A 81 -4.47 -4.72 3.48
C GLY A 81 -3.61 -5.33 2.40
N LEU A 82 -2.86 -4.46 1.75
CA LEU A 82 -2.02 -4.74 0.58
C LEU A 82 -0.99 -5.84 0.82
N PHE A 83 -0.44 -5.91 2.03
CA PHE A 83 0.60 -6.85 2.43
C PHE A 83 0.09 -7.98 3.34
N GLN A 84 -1.23 -8.13 3.49
CA GLN A 84 -1.86 -9.17 4.32
C GLN A 84 -1.22 -9.30 5.71
N ILE A 85 -1.16 -8.18 6.44
CA ILE A 85 -0.56 -8.12 7.77
C ILE A 85 -1.53 -8.69 8.80
N ASN A 86 -1.10 -9.73 9.52
CA ASN A 86 -1.95 -10.45 10.47
C ASN A 86 -2.19 -9.67 11.79
N ASN A 87 -3.45 -9.56 12.20
CA ASN A 87 -3.83 -8.85 13.45
C ASN A 87 -3.49 -9.61 14.74
N ARG A 88 -3.09 -10.89 14.69
CA ARG A 88 -2.64 -11.63 15.87
C ARG A 88 -1.44 -10.95 16.54
N TYR A 89 -0.56 -10.35 15.76
CA TYR A 89 0.71 -9.80 16.23
C TYR A 89 0.87 -8.31 15.96
N TRP A 90 0.47 -7.85 14.77
CA TRP A 90 1.00 -6.59 14.23
C TRP A 90 0.09 -5.38 14.42
N CYS A 91 -1.21 -5.52 14.19
CA CYS A 91 -2.17 -4.43 14.28
C CYS A 91 -3.27 -4.71 15.29
N SER A 92 -3.85 -3.63 15.85
CA SER A 92 -4.85 -3.76 16.89
C SER A 92 -6.28 -3.78 16.33
N PRO A 93 -7.18 -4.58 16.93
CA PRO A 93 -6.95 -5.61 17.96
C PRO A 93 -6.66 -7.02 17.38
N PRO A 94 -6.00 -7.93 18.14
CA PRO A 94 -5.33 -7.68 19.43
C PRO A 94 -3.87 -7.24 19.30
N GLY A 95 -3.24 -7.40 18.14
CA GLY A 95 -1.83 -7.14 17.91
C GLY A 95 -1.42 -5.70 18.16
N THR A 96 -0.14 -5.50 18.46
CA THR A 96 0.42 -4.16 18.78
C THR A 96 1.79 -3.92 18.16
N GLY A 97 2.37 -4.90 17.46
CA GLY A 97 3.75 -4.84 16.96
C GLY A 97 4.05 -3.62 16.08
N CYS A 98 3.07 -3.12 15.34
CA CYS A 98 3.21 -1.92 14.52
C CYS A 98 2.67 -0.64 15.16
N GLY A 99 1.99 -0.72 16.31
CA GLY A 99 1.39 0.45 16.98
C GLY A 99 0.26 1.13 16.19
N VAL A 100 -0.44 0.38 15.34
CA VAL A 100 -1.53 0.89 14.46
C VAL A 100 -2.79 0.04 14.57
N THR A 101 -3.94 0.59 14.20
CA THR A 101 -5.19 -0.17 14.07
C THR A 101 -5.22 -0.96 12.77
N CYS A 102 -5.88 -2.13 12.76
CA CYS A 102 -6.02 -2.92 11.54
C CYS A 102 -6.87 -2.21 10.46
N GLU A 103 -7.74 -1.28 10.86
CA GLU A 103 -8.46 -0.41 9.92
C GLU A 103 -7.52 0.51 9.15
N SER A 104 -6.49 1.06 9.80
CA SER A 104 -5.50 1.90 9.13
C SER A 104 -4.68 1.15 8.08
N LEU A 105 -4.64 -0.19 8.19
CA LEU A 105 -4.01 -1.06 7.20
C LEU A 105 -4.92 -1.38 6.01
N ARG A 106 -6.17 -0.90 5.98
CA ARG A 106 -7.14 -1.13 4.90
C ARG A 106 -7.64 0.18 4.28
N GLY A 107 -6.73 1.13 4.08
CA GLY A 107 -6.98 2.43 3.47
C GLY A 107 -6.43 2.57 2.05
N ASP A 108 -6.75 3.68 1.39
CA ASP A 108 -6.19 4.01 0.07
C ASP A 108 -4.74 4.49 0.17
N ASP A 109 -4.43 5.21 1.26
CA ASP A 109 -3.06 5.55 1.65
C ASP A 109 -2.34 4.27 2.14
N ILE A 110 -1.31 3.88 1.41
CA ILE A 110 -0.51 2.69 1.73
C ILE A 110 0.58 2.98 2.77
N THR A 111 0.75 4.23 3.21
CA THR A 111 1.82 4.61 4.15
C THR A 111 1.79 3.79 5.45
N PRO A 112 0.65 3.59 6.14
CA PRO A 112 0.59 2.74 7.34
C PRO A 112 0.91 1.28 7.03
N GLN A 113 0.43 0.78 5.88
CA GLN A 113 0.64 -0.59 5.40
C GLN A 113 2.12 -0.87 5.14
N TRP A 114 2.79 0.04 4.43
CA TRP A 114 4.20 -0.04 4.12
C TRP A 114 5.08 0.04 5.37
N ARG A 115 4.82 1.01 6.27
CA ARG A 115 5.58 1.14 7.52
C ARG A 115 5.50 -0.12 8.38
N CYS A 116 4.31 -0.71 8.48
CA CYS A 116 4.13 -1.93 9.23
C CYS A 116 4.82 -3.12 8.54
N ALA A 117 4.71 -3.28 7.22
CA ALA A 117 5.45 -4.30 6.47
C ALA A 117 6.98 -4.19 6.67
N GLN A 118 7.54 -2.99 6.73
CA GLN A 118 8.96 -2.81 7.04
C GLN A 118 9.33 -3.24 8.47
N ILE A 119 8.45 -3.08 9.45
CA ILE A 119 8.65 -3.59 10.82
C ILE A 119 8.70 -5.12 10.77
N VAL A 120 7.70 -5.75 10.16
CA VAL A 120 7.62 -7.22 9.98
C VAL A 120 8.86 -7.77 9.29
N PHE A 121 9.30 -7.10 8.22
CA PHE A 121 10.49 -7.47 7.47
C PHE A 121 11.75 -7.43 8.35
N ARG A 122 11.97 -6.33 9.09
CA ARG A 122 13.15 -6.20 9.95
C ARG A 122 13.17 -7.23 11.07
N GLU A 123 12.05 -7.45 11.75
CA GLU A 123 11.96 -8.47 12.79
C GLU A 123 12.26 -9.86 12.23
N THR A 124 11.69 -10.18 11.08
CA THR A 124 11.93 -11.48 10.44
C THR A 124 13.35 -11.60 9.89
N GLN A 125 13.95 -10.51 9.41
CA GLN A 125 15.35 -10.47 8.96
C GLN A 125 16.29 -10.85 10.10
N VAL A 126 16.04 -10.34 11.32
CA VAL A 126 16.84 -10.68 12.50
C VAL A 126 16.68 -12.16 12.87
N LEU A 127 15.46 -12.70 12.79
CA LEU A 127 15.16 -14.06 13.22
C LEU A 127 15.55 -15.15 12.21
N LYS A 128 15.39 -14.88 10.91
CA LYS A 128 15.52 -15.88 9.84
C LYS A 128 16.61 -15.58 8.82
N ASN A 129 17.35 -14.47 9.00
CA ASN A 129 18.35 -13.98 8.05
C ASN A 129 17.78 -13.66 6.64
N ASN A 130 16.46 -13.56 6.50
CA ASN A 130 15.76 -13.08 5.31
C ASN A 130 14.38 -12.53 5.73
N GLY A 131 14.20 -11.22 5.63
CA GLY A 131 12.98 -10.54 6.06
C GLY A 131 11.73 -10.90 5.26
N PHE A 132 11.88 -11.34 4.00
CA PHE A 132 10.75 -11.74 3.17
C PHE A 132 10.10 -13.06 3.59
N LEU A 133 10.78 -13.86 4.42
CA LEU A 133 10.24 -15.11 4.99
C LEU A 133 9.11 -14.88 6.02
N ALA A 134 8.63 -13.65 6.18
CA ALA A 134 7.42 -13.34 6.92
C ALA A 134 6.16 -13.64 6.10
N TRP A 135 6.26 -13.53 4.77
CA TRP A 135 5.15 -13.77 3.85
C TRP A 135 5.21 -15.19 3.29
N THR A 136 4.18 -16.00 3.56
CA THR A 136 4.15 -17.39 3.10
C THR A 136 4.15 -17.52 1.57
N THR A 137 3.70 -16.47 0.86
CA THR A 137 3.78 -16.43 -0.60
C THR A 137 5.21 -16.29 -1.13
N TYR A 138 6.14 -15.75 -0.34
CA TYR A 138 7.44 -15.31 -0.85
C TYR A 138 8.24 -16.47 -1.45
N GLU A 139 8.42 -17.56 -0.70
CA GLU A 139 9.25 -18.69 -1.13
C GLU A 139 8.74 -19.31 -2.44
N LYS A 140 7.42 -19.42 -2.58
CA LYS A 140 6.78 -20.08 -3.73
C LYS A 140 6.70 -19.18 -4.96
N HIS A 141 6.62 -17.86 -4.78
CA HIS A 141 6.21 -16.97 -5.86
C HIS A 141 7.12 -15.76 -6.10
N CYS A 142 7.93 -15.36 -5.12
CA CYS A 142 8.69 -14.10 -5.15
C CYS A 142 10.17 -14.23 -4.78
N ALA A 143 10.67 -15.43 -4.45
CA ALA A 143 12.08 -15.65 -4.11
C ALA A 143 13.01 -15.71 -5.35
N GLY A 144 12.45 -15.91 -6.54
CA GLY A 144 13.18 -15.92 -7.81
C GLY A 144 13.24 -14.55 -8.47
N ASP A 145 13.37 -14.53 -9.80
CA ASP A 145 13.34 -13.30 -10.58
C ASP A 145 11.94 -12.65 -10.54
N THR A 146 11.88 -11.46 -9.95
CA THR A 146 10.68 -10.64 -9.85
C THR A 146 10.71 -9.42 -10.77
N SER A 147 11.71 -9.27 -11.64
CA SER A 147 11.91 -8.09 -12.50
C SER A 147 10.67 -7.73 -13.34
N SER A 148 9.89 -8.73 -13.77
CA SER A 148 8.63 -8.55 -14.49
C SER A 148 7.60 -7.70 -13.75
N TYR A 149 7.62 -7.70 -12.41
CA TYR A 149 6.69 -6.92 -11.59
C TYR A 149 6.93 -5.41 -11.68
N ILE A 150 8.12 -4.97 -12.10
CA ILE A 150 8.43 -3.55 -12.33
C ILE A 150 8.81 -3.24 -13.78
N ALA A 151 8.79 -4.25 -14.65
CA ALA A 151 9.05 -4.07 -16.07
C ALA A 151 8.06 -3.08 -16.69
N GLY A 152 8.58 -2.17 -17.53
CA GLY A 152 7.78 -1.13 -18.18
C GLY A 152 7.34 0.03 -17.29
N CYS A 153 7.69 0.05 -16.00
CA CYS A 153 7.27 1.13 -15.09
C CYS A 153 8.15 2.38 -15.14
N GLY A 154 9.19 2.40 -15.99
CA GLY A 154 10.13 3.53 -16.07
C GLY A 154 10.99 3.71 -14.81
N ILE A 155 11.11 2.67 -13.99
CA ILE A 155 11.96 2.67 -12.81
C ILE A 155 13.39 2.38 -13.28
N LEU A 156 14.19 3.44 -13.38
CA LEU A 156 15.61 3.27 -13.71
C LEU A 156 16.28 2.45 -12.60
N THR A 157 16.67 1.24 -12.95
CA THR A 157 17.65 0.48 -12.17
C THR A 157 19.04 1.03 -12.47
N SER A 158 20.01 0.76 -11.59
CA SER A 158 21.42 1.12 -11.83
C SER A 158 21.92 0.63 -13.20
N ASP A 159 21.38 -0.51 -13.65
CA ASP A 159 21.71 -1.16 -14.92
C ASP A 159 21.08 -0.43 -16.12
N ASP A 160 19.88 0.14 -15.97
CA ASP A 160 19.25 0.99 -16.99
C ASP A 160 20.01 2.30 -17.17
N ASN A 161 20.61 2.84 -16.10
CA ASN A 161 21.46 4.01 -16.20
C ASN A 161 22.75 3.69 -16.99
N GLN A 162 23.29 2.47 -16.88
CA GLN A 162 24.39 2.03 -17.73
C GLN A 162 23.96 1.79 -19.18
N ARG A 163 22.78 1.21 -19.45
CA ARG A 163 22.26 1.05 -20.82
C ARG A 163 21.89 2.38 -21.48
N HIS A 164 21.34 3.33 -20.74
CA HIS A 164 21.08 4.68 -21.25
C HIS A 164 22.37 5.43 -21.55
N ASN A 165 23.38 5.37 -20.66
CA ASN A 165 24.68 5.98 -20.93
C ASN A 165 25.42 5.29 -22.10
N ALA A 166 25.29 3.98 -22.28
CA ALA A 166 25.84 3.26 -23.42
C ALA A 166 25.10 3.61 -24.74
N GLY A 167 23.77 3.75 -24.70
CA GLY A 167 22.95 4.14 -25.86
C GLY A 167 23.18 5.58 -26.33
N GLN A 168 23.64 6.47 -25.45
CA GLN A 168 23.99 7.86 -25.80
C GLN A 168 25.33 7.96 -26.56
N PHE A 169 26.18 6.93 -26.52
CA PHE A 169 27.45 6.87 -27.25
C PHE A 169 27.35 6.31 -28.68
N PHE A 170 26.24 5.67 -29.07
CA PHE A 170 26.05 5.11 -30.42
C PHE A 170 25.11 5.94 -31.32
N GLY A 171 24.73 7.14 -30.90
CA GLY A 171 23.73 7.99 -31.56
C GLY A 171 24.24 8.97 -32.63
N SER A 172 25.42 8.77 -33.22
CA SER A 172 25.87 9.61 -34.34
C SER A 172 26.75 8.86 -35.32
N CYS A 173 26.16 7.97 -36.13
CA CYS A 173 26.74 7.61 -37.42
C CYS A 173 25.67 7.18 -38.42
N ALA A 174 25.81 7.75 -39.63
CA ALA A 174 25.20 7.36 -40.90
C ALA A 174 23.72 7.71 -41.14
N ARG A 175 23.51 8.90 -41.73
CA ARG A 175 22.58 9.04 -42.85
C ARG A 175 23.30 9.72 -44.01
N THR A 176 23.89 8.93 -44.90
CA THR A 176 24.23 9.31 -46.28
C THR A 176 23.97 8.13 -47.21
N SER A 177 23.52 8.48 -48.43
CA SER A 177 23.30 7.67 -49.64
C SER A 177 22.18 6.62 -49.59
N TRP A 178 21.08 6.85 -50.31
CA TRP A 178 21.01 6.75 -51.78
C TRP A 178 20.19 7.93 -52.34
#